data_AF-A0A962BC92-F1
#
_entry.id   AF-A0A962BC92-F1
#
_cell.length_a   1.000
_cell.length_b   1.000
_cell.length_c   1.000
_cell.angle_alpha   90.00
_cell.angle_beta   90.00
_cell.angle_gamma   90.00
#
_symmetry.space_group_name_H-M   'P 1'
#
loop_
_entity.id
_entity.type
_entity.pdbx_description
1 polymer ?
#
loop_
_entity_poly.entity_id
_entity_poly.type
_entity_poly.pdbx_seq_one_letter_code
_entity_poly.pdbx_strand_id
1 'polypeptide(L)' 'DFITIGQYLQPTPKHAPVEKFWTPDDFKELEKMAYNKGFLMVAATPLTRSSHHAGADFEKLQAARQGRKG' A
#
# COMPACT_ATOMS: atom_id res chain seq x y z
N ASP A 1 2.43 11.10 -5.01
CA ASP A 1 2.80 10.59 -3.67
C ASP A 1 2.68 9.08 -3.61
N PHE A 2 3.08 8.44 -2.51
CA PHE A 2 3.08 6.98 -2.33
C PHE A 2 2.19 6.58 -1.15
N ILE A 3 1.41 5.51 -1.30
CA ILE A 3 0.58 4.93 -0.24
C ILE A 3 0.82 3.42 -0.11
N THR A 4 0.81 2.93 1.13
CA THR A 4 0.88 1.50 1.45
C THR A 4 -0.42 1.07 2.14
N ILE A 5 -0.96 -0.09 1.77
CA ILE A 5 -2.19 -0.65 2.31
C ILE A 5 -1.91 -2.11 2.69
N GLY A 6 -2.05 -2.45 3.97
CA GLY A 6 -1.74 -3.78 4.50
C GLY A 6 -2.82 -4.30 5.45
N GLN A 7 -2.88 -5.63 5.63
CA GLN A 7 -3.79 -6.26 6.58
C GLN A 7 -3.34 -5.93 8.01
N TYR A 8 -4.29 -5.46 8.82
CA TYR A 8 -4.10 -5.40 10.26
C TYR A 8 -4.02 -6.82 10.83
N LEU A 9 -2.92 -7.11 11.51
CA LEU A 9 -2.74 -8.33 12.28
C LEU A 9 -2.67 -7.94 13.75
N GLN A 10 -3.65 -8.39 14.52
CA GLN A 10 -3.73 -8.12 15.95
C GLN A 10 -2.49 -8.72 16.65
N PRO A 11 -1.63 -7.91 17.30
CA PRO A 11 -0.42 -8.44 17.93
C PRO A 11 -0.71 -9.31 19.15
N THR A 12 -1.70 -8.89 19.95
CA THR A 12 -2.16 -9.61 21.15
C THR A 12 -3.65 -9.38 21.37
N PRO A 13 -4.36 -10.24 22.15
CA PRO A 13 -5.80 -10.09 22.42
C PRO A 13 -6.21 -8.76 23.09
N LYS A 14 -5.26 -8.00 23.64
CA LYS A 14 -5.52 -6.68 24.25
C LYS A 14 -5.64 -5.55 23.22
N HIS A 15 -5.19 -5.77 21.99
CA HIS A 15 -5.32 -4.78 20.91
C HIS A 15 -6.70 -4.89 20.25
N ALA A 16 -7.03 -3.93 19.37
CA ALA A 16 -8.27 -3.97 18.60
C ALA A 16 -8.44 -5.35 17.92
N PRO A 17 -9.65 -5.93 17.97
CA PRO A 17 -9.90 -7.20 17.28
C PRO A 17 -9.82 -7.01 15.77
N VAL A 18 -9.45 -8.08 15.05
CA VAL A 18 -9.55 -8.08 13.59
C VAL A 18 -11.02 -8.17 13.21
N GLU A 19 -11.56 -7.12 12.58
CA GLU A 19 -12.96 -7.10 12.12
C GLU A 19 -13.16 -7.89 10.81
N LYS A 20 -12.18 -7.80 9.90
CA LYS A 20 -12.21 -8.48 8.60
C LYS A 20 -10.80 -8.87 8.16
N PHE A 21 -10.68 -10.10 7.65
CA PHE A 21 -9.54 -10.51 6.83
C PHE A 21 -9.87 -10.22 5.37
N TRP A 22 -9.15 -9.29 4.78
CA TRP A 22 -9.35 -8.86 3.39
C TRP A 22 -8.73 -9.89 2.43
N THR A 23 -9.44 -10.19 1.36
CA THR A 23 -8.98 -11.12 0.33
C THR A 23 -7.95 -10.44 -0.58
N PRO A 24 -7.10 -11.21 -1.28
CA PRO A 24 -6.19 -10.64 -2.28
C PRO A 24 -6.90 -9.79 -3.34
N ASP A 25 -8.15 -10.13 -3.71
CA ASP A 25 -8.91 -9.36 -4.70
C ASP A 25 -9.42 -8.03 -4.14
N ASP A 26 -9.83 -7.98 -2.86
CA ASP A 26 -10.17 -6.70 -2.22
C ASP A 26 -8.95 -5.75 -2.22
N PHE A 27 -7.73 -6.26 -2.00
CA PHE A 27 -6.50 -5.45 -2.08
C PHE A 27 -6.24 -4.93 -3.50
N LYS A 28 -6.51 -5.72 -4.55
CA LYS A 28 -6.41 -5.27 -5.95
C LYS A 28 -7.40 -4.15 -6.26
N GLU A 29 -8.60 -4.20 -5.68
CA GLU A 29 -9.58 -3.13 -5.84
C GLU A 29 -9.13 -1.84 -5.14
N LEU A 30 -8.61 -1.95 -3.92
CA LEU A 30 -8.01 -0.83 -3.18
C LEU A 30 -6.84 -0.21 -3.95
N GLU A 31 -6.00 -1.03 -4.57
CA GLU A 31 -4.90 -0.59 -5.42
C GLU A 31 -5.40 0.26 -6.59
N LYS A 32 -6.36 -0.27 -7.36
CA LYS A 32 -6.98 0.44 -8.49
C LYS A 32 -7.60 1.77 -8.04
N MET A 33 -8.33 1.76 -6.93
CA MET A 33 -8.94 2.98 -6.39
C MET A 33 -7.88 4.03 -5.99
N ALA A 34 -6.77 3.62 -5.39
CA ALA A 34 -5.69 4.53 -5.02
C ALA A 34 -5.00 5.12 -6.24
N TYR A 35 -4.73 4.33 -7.28
CA TYR A 35 -4.22 4.86 -8.54
C TYR A 35 -5.20 5.85 -9.19
N ASN A 36 -6.49 5.54 -9.22
CA ASN A 36 -7.54 6.44 -9.73
C ASN A 36 -7.65 7.75 -8.93
N LYS A 37 -7.28 7.75 -7.64
CA LYS A 37 -7.19 8.94 -6.78
C LYS A 37 -5.92 9.76 -7.02
N GLY A 38 -5.01 9.32 -7.87
CA GLY A 38 -3.82 10.08 -8.29
C GLY A 38 -2.55 9.77 -7.50
N PHE A 39 -2.53 8.73 -6.66
CA PHE A 39 -1.26 8.26 -6.07
C PHE A 39 -0.32 7.81 -7.20
N LEU A 40 0.94 8.21 -7.10
CA LEU A 40 1.98 7.89 -8.09
C LEU A 40 2.50 6.47 -7.93
N MET A 41 2.35 5.93 -6.72
CA MET A 41 2.72 4.57 -6.39
C MET A 41 1.75 4.06 -5.33
N VAL A 42 1.42 2.78 -5.43
CA VAL A 42 0.57 2.09 -4.48
C VAL A 42 1.17 0.71 -4.21
N ALA A 43 1.26 0.32 -2.95
CA ALA A 43 1.55 -1.05 -2.57
C ALA A 43 0.40 -1.57 -1.70
N ALA A 44 -0.39 -2.50 -2.21
CA ALA A 44 -1.58 -3.01 -1.53
C ALA A 44 -1.59 -4.54 -1.51
N THR A 45 -1.20 -5.13 -0.38
CA THR A 45 -1.20 -6.59 -0.19
C THR A 45 -1.42 -6.90 1.30
N PRO A 46 -1.88 -8.10 1.67
CA PRO A 46 -2.04 -8.46 3.09
C PRO A 46 -0.77 -8.22 3.93
N LEU A 47 0.40 -8.47 3.35
CA LEU A 47 1.69 -8.40 4.04
C LEU A 47 2.42 -7.07 3.86
N THR A 48 1.86 -6.11 3.11
CA THR A 48 2.49 -4.80 2.95
C THR A 48 2.70 -4.14 4.32
N ARG A 49 3.88 -3.56 4.53
CA ARG A 49 4.23 -2.74 5.70
C ARG A 49 4.93 -1.48 5.21
N SER A 50 4.75 -0.38 5.93
CA SER A 50 5.23 0.95 5.52
C SER A 50 6.75 1.06 5.33
N SER A 51 7.54 0.26 6.05
CA SER A 51 9.01 0.25 5.96
C SER A 51 9.58 -0.84 5.04
N HIS A 52 8.76 -1.80 4.62
CA HIS A 52 9.23 -2.96 3.87
C HIS A 52 9.54 -2.55 2.42
N HIS A 53 10.80 -2.64 2.01
CA HIS A 53 11.34 -2.16 0.72
C HIS A 53 11.27 -0.64 0.48
N ALA A 54 11.13 0.18 1.53
CA ALA A 54 10.98 1.64 1.38
C ALA A 54 12.08 2.33 0.56
N GLY A 55 13.32 1.81 0.58
CA GLY A 55 14.41 2.32 -0.27
C GLY A 55 14.16 2.13 -1.77
N ALA A 56 13.87 0.90 -2.19
CA ALA A 56 13.56 0.58 -3.58
C ALA A 56 12.26 1.27 -4.07
N ASP A 57 11.28 1.41 -3.18
CA ASP A 57 10.04 2.12 -3.49
C ASP A 57 10.28 3.63 -3.62
N PHE A 58 11.21 4.21 -2.86
CA PHE A 58 11.58 5.61 -3.00
C PHE A 58 12.27 5.91 -4.35
N GLU A 59 13.16 5.02 -4.80
CA GLU A 59 13.81 5.14 -6.12
C GLU A 59 12.78 5.12 -7.26
N LYS A 60 11.87 4.14 -7.22
CA LYS A 60 10.76 4.05 -8.19
C LYS A 60 9.87 5.30 -8.16
N LEU A 61 9.63 5.89 -6.98
CA LEU A 61 8.80 7.08 -6.84
C LEU A 61 9.47 8.30 -7.48
N GLN A 62 10.79 8.44 -7.32
CA GLN A 62 11.53 9.51 -8.00
C GLN A 62 11.45 9.35 -9.53
N ALA A 63 11.64 8.14 -10.05
CA ALA A 63 11.53 7.87 -11.48
C ALA A 63 10.12 8.20 -12.02
N ALA A 64 9.06 7.78 -11.32
CA ALA A 64 7.68 8.08 -11.70
C ALA A 64 7.38 9.59 -11.70
N ARG A 65 7.94 10.34 -10.73
CA ARG A 65 7.81 11.81 -10.67
C ARG A 65 8.53 12.50 -11.83
N GLN A 66 9.68 11.99 -12.26
CA GLN A 66 10.43 12.56 -13.39
C GLN A 66 9.71 12.30 -14.71
N GLY A 67 9.19 11.08 -14.93
CA GLY A 67 8.45 10.73 -16.15
C GLY A 67 7.12 11.48 -16.33
N ARG A 68 6.51 11.99 -15.26
CA ARG A 68 5.28 12.80 -15.32
C ARG A 68 5.53 14.29 -15.62
N LYS A 69 6.79 14.74 -15.56
CA LYS A 69 7.20 16.13 -15.84
C LYS A 69 7.71 16.35 -17.27
N GLY A 70 7.94 15.28 -18.03
CA GLY A 70 8.17 15.32 -19.47
C GLY A 70 6.86 15.20 -20.23
#